data_AF-A0A5S3W330-F1
#
_entry.id   AF-A0A5S3W330-F1
#
_cell.length_a   1.000
_cell.length_b   1.000
_cell.length_c   1.000
_cell.angle_alpha   90.00
_cell.angle_beta   90.00
_cell.angle_gamma   90.00
#
_symmetry.space_group_name_H-M   'P 1'
#
loop_
_entity.id
_entity.type
_entity.pdbx_description
1 polymer ?
#
loop_
_entity_poly.entity_id
_entity_poly.type
_entity_poly.pdbx_seq_one_letter_code
_entity_poly.pdbx_strand_id
1 'polypeptide(L)'
;MRHDVSNLSETIHWEGAKTVGVIVSYRKEKGKISNELSYRYYISSAHLTAEELARSARQHWQIENGLHWRLDVGFKEDECRIRREGAASVFAGLRHIAFNQLKAETSFSKGMPAMQKKAMRSIAYLEKVLNL
;
A
#
# COMPACT_ATOMS: atom_id res chain seq x y z
N MET A 1 -3.64 8.38 26.77
CA MET A 1 -4.10 7.54 27.90
C MET A 1 -3.81 6.09 27.52
N ARG A 2 -2.98 5.37 28.28
CA ARG A 2 -2.77 3.92 28.06
C ARG A 2 -3.83 3.20 28.89
N HIS A 3 -4.71 2.46 28.25
CA HIS A 3 -5.65 1.59 28.94
C HIS A 3 -5.04 0.18 29.01
N ASP A 4 -5.15 -0.46 30.17
CA ASP A 4 -4.78 -1.85 30.34
C ASP A 4 -5.71 -2.73 29.47
N VAL A 5 -5.11 -3.43 28.52
CA VAL A 5 -5.81 -4.26 27.52
C VAL A 5 -6.13 -5.67 28.04
N SER A 6 -5.60 -6.02 29.22
CA SER A 6 -5.80 -7.32 29.87
C SER A 6 -7.28 -7.63 30.17
N ASN A 7 -8.12 -6.59 30.26
CA ASN A 7 -9.55 -6.70 30.56
C ASN A 7 -10.44 -6.84 29.30
N LEU A 8 -9.86 -6.82 28.09
CA LEU A 8 -10.60 -7.13 26.87
C LEU A 8 -10.65 -8.65 26.73
N SER A 9 -11.80 -9.26 27.06
CA SER A 9 -12.00 -10.71 27.06
C SER A 9 -11.65 -11.40 25.73
N GLU A 10 -11.63 -10.66 24.61
CA GLU A 10 -11.27 -11.18 23.29
C GLU A 10 -9.75 -11.21 23.00
N THR A 11 -8.92 -10.57 23.83
CA THR A 11 -7.45 -10.61 23.66
C THR A 11 -6.86 -12.00 23.91
N ILE A 12 -7.62 -12.89 24.55
CA ILE A 12 -7.26 -14.29 24.79
C ILE A 12 -6.99 -15.04 23.46
N HIS A 13 -7.60 -14.61 22.35
CA HIS A 13 -7.38 -15.22 21.02
C HIS A 13 -6.13 -14.71 20.29
N TRP A 14 -5.50 -13.63 20.76
CA TRP A 14 -4.37 -12.97 20.09
C TRP A 14 -3.12 -13.08 20.96
N GLU A 15 -2.56 -14.29 21.01
CA GLU A 15 -1.37 -14.59 21.81
C GLU A 15 -0.23 -13.61 21.47
N GLY A 16 0.30 -12.95 22.50
CA GLY A 16 1.37 -11.97 22.34
C GLY A 16 0.93 -10.56 21.96
N ALA A 17 -0.37 -10.25 21.92
CA ALA A 17 -0.84 -8.86 21.78
C ALA A 17 -0.44 -8.01 23.00
N LYS A 18 0.22 -6.87 22.75
CA LYS A 18 0.75 -5.97 23.80
C LYS A 18 0.21 -4.56 23.74
N THR A 19 -0.35 -4.16 22.60
CA THR A 19 -0.98 -2.85 22.41
C THR A 19 -2.29 -3.01 21.65
N VAL A 20 -3.34 -2.37 22.15
CA VAL A 20 -4.57 -2.10 21.40
C VAL A 20 -4.74 -0.59 21.33
N GLY A 21 -5.07 -0.07 20.15
CA GLY A 21 -5.28 1.35 19.98
C GLY A 21 -6.25 1.67 18.87
N VAL A 22 -6.87 2.84 18.98
CA VAL A 22 -7.78 3.38 17.96
C VAL A 22 -7.14 4.59 17.31
N ILE A 23 -7.19 4.62 15.97
CA ILE A 23 -6.83 5.79 15.19
C ILE A 23 -8.13 6.38 14.64
N VAL A 24 -8.38 7.63 15.01
CA VAL A 24 -9.46 8.44 14.47
C VAL A 24 -8.87 9.32 13.37
N SER A 25 -9.42 9.23 12.18
CA SER A 25 -8.98 10.03 11.03
C SER A 25 -10.16 10.74 10.39
N TYR A 26 -9.93 11.95 9.88
CA TYR A 26 -10.87 12.65 9.01
C TYR A 26 -10.18 13.01 7.70
N ARG A 27 -10.95 13.16 6.63
CA ARG A 27 -10.45 13.58 5.32
C ARG A 27 -10.73 15.05 5.11
N LYS A 28 -9.79 15.80 4.54
CA LYS A 28 -9.99 17.17 4.07
C LYS A 28 -9.78 17.21 2.57
N GLU A 29 -10.79 17.64 1.82
CA GLU A 29 -10.73 17.80 0.37
C GLU A 29 -11.07 19.22 -0.04
N LYS A 30 -10.22 19.83 -0.89
CA LYS A 30 -10.45 21.19 -1.44
C LYS A 30 -10.84 22.22 -0.35
N GLY A 31 -10.21 22.14 0.82
CA GLY A 31 -10.49 23.04 1.94
C GLY A 31 -11.68 22.63 2.82
N LYS A 32 -12.58 21.75 2.35
CA LYS A 32 -13.71 21.24 3.13
C LYS A 32 -13.29 20.04 3.96
N ILE A 33 -13.58 20.09 5.26
CA ILE A 33 -13.39 18.95 6.17
C ILE A 33 -14.59 18.03 5.99
N SER A 34 -14.32 16.73 5.84
CA SER A 34 -15.33 15.68 5.90
C SER A 34 -16.00 15.70 7.27
N ASN A 35 -17.33 15.67 7.30
CA ASN A 35 -18.07 15.53 8.56
C ASN A 35 -18.00 14.09 9.13
N GLU A 36 -17.45 13.14 8.37
CA GLU A 36 -17.25 11.76 8.82
C GLU A 36 -15.87 11.57 9.43
N LEU A 37 -15.88 11.02 10.65
CA LEU A 37 -14.73 10.44 11.32
C LEU A 37 -14.65 8.95 11.01
N SER A 38 -13.49 8.48 10.56
CA SER A 38 -13.20 7.05 10.42
C SER A 38 -12.45 6.57 11.64
N TYR A 39 -12.96 5.50 12.26
CA TYR A 39 -12.35 4.82 13.41
C TYR A 39 -11.71 3.53 12.92
N ARG A 40 -10.44 3.32 13.26
CA ARG A 40 -9.71 2.10 12.93
C ARG A 40 -9.06 1.55 14.18
N TYR A 41 -9.39 0.32 14.53
CA TYR A 41 -8.85 -0.38 15.68
C TYR A 41 -7.66 -1.23 15.24
N TYR A 42 -6.57 -1.16 16.01
CA TYR A 42 -5.34 -1.88 15.75
C TYR A 42 -4.96 -2.70 16.97
N ILE A 43 -4.41 -3.88 16.71
CA ILE A 43 -3.77 -4.75 17.70
C ILE A 43 -2.31 -4.93 17.26
N SER A 44 -1.38 -4.89 18.21
CA SER A 44 0.04 -5.09 17.94
C SER A 44 0.68 -5.93 19.04
N SER A 45 1.61 -6.81 18.64
CA SER A 45 2.48 -7.55 19.56
C SER A 45 3.68 -6.73 20.06
N ALA A 46 3.87 -5.52 19.53
CA ALA A 46 4.83 -4.56 20.03
C ALA A 46 4.21 -3.68 21.13
N HIS A 47 5.01 -3.23 22.09
CA HIS A 47 4.63 -2.15 23.00
C HIS A 47 4.78 -0.82 22.27
N LEU A 48 3.67 -0.17 21.93
CA LEU A 48 3.68 1.08 21.17
C LEU A 48 3.08 2.22 22.01
N THR A 49 3.69 3.40 21.93
CA THR A 49 3.03 4.66 22.28
C THR A 49 1.94 4.99 21.25
N ALA A 50 1.06 5.94 21.60
CA ALA A 50 0.06 6.43 20.66
C ALA A 50 0.69 7.05 19.39
N GLU A 51 1.84 7.74 19.55
CA GLU A 51 2.55 8.33 18.43
C GLU A 51 3.19 7.26 17.52
N GLU A 52 3.82 6.24 18.10
CA GLU A 52 4.41 5.13 17.34
C GLU A 52 3.34 4.31 16.61
N LEU A 53 2.18 4.09 17.24
CA LEU A 53 1.04 3.45 16.59
C LEU A 53 0.55 4.28 15.40
N ALA A 54 0.35 5.59 15.59
CA ALA A 54 -0.09 6.50 14.53
C ALA A 54 0.92 6.55 13.37
N ARG A 55 2.22 6.60 13.68
CA ARG A 55 3.31 6.57 12.69
C ARG A 55 3.32 5.26 11.92
N SER A 56 3.23 4.13 12.61
CA SER A 56 3.23 2.79 12.01
C SER A 56 2.03 2.61 11.07
N ALA A 57 0.83 2.99 11.53
CA ALA A 57 -0.36 2.96 10.68
C ALA A 57 -0.22 3.87 9.46
N ARG A 58 0.33 5.08 9.63
CA ARG A 58 0.55 6.00 8.50
C ARG A 58 1.55 5.44 7.49
N GLN A 59 2.63 4.81 7.95
CA GLN A 59 3.60 4.13 7.08
C GLN A 59 2.97 2.96 6.33
N HIS A 60 2.14 2.15 7.00
CA HIS A 60 1.38 1.09 6.35
C HIS A 60 0.48 1.65 5.23
N TRP A 61 -0.24 2.75 5.48
CA TRP A 61 -1.02 3.45 4.46
C TRP A 61 -0.19 4.01 3.29
N GLN A 62 1.09 4.33 3.49
CA GLN A 62 1.96 4.74 2.38
C GLN A 62 2.27 3.58 1.43
N ILE A 63 2.37 2.35 1.94
CA ILE A 63 2.57 1.15 1.12
C ILE A 63 1.32 0.91 0.27
N GLU A 64 0.15 0.95 0.89
CA GLU A 64 -1.13 0.74 0.19
C GLU A 64 -1.35 1.74 -0.94
N ASN A 65 -1.19 3.03 -0.65
CA ASN A 65 -1.38 4.09 -1.66
C ASN A 65 -0.22 4.15 -2.67
N GLY A 66 1.00 3.84 -2.23
CA GLY A 66 2.22 4.02 -3.00
C GLY A 66 2.55 2.85 -3.93
N LEU A 67 2.13 1.63 -3.56
CA LEU A 67 2.43 0.39 -4.27
C LEU A 67 1.14 -0.33 -4.69
N HIS A 68 0.33 -0.81 -3.75
CA HIS A 68 -0.83 -1.68 -4.04
C HIS A 68 -1.78 -1.04 -5.04
N TRP A 69 -2.29 0.16 -4.76
CA TRP A 69 -3.20 0.86 -5.68
C TRP A 69 -2.62 1.03 -7.10
N ARG A 70 -1.30 1.23 -7.21
CA ARG A 70 -0.64 1.38 -8.51
C ARG A 70 -0.53 0.05 -9.26
N LEU A 71 -0.39 -1.07 -8.56
CA LEU A 71 -0.40 -2.40 -9.15
C LEU A 71 -1.83 -2.79 -9.55
N ASP A 72 -2.78 -2.59 -8.65
CA ASP A 72 -4.20 -2.90 -8.85
C ASP A 72 -4.75 -2.17 -10.08
N VAL A 73 -4.58 -0.84 -10.13
CA VAL A 73 -5.16 -0.01 -11.20
C VAL A 73 -4.19 0.17 -12.38
N GLY A 74 -2.92 0.44 -12.09
CA GLY A 74 -1.92 0.76 -13.11
C GLY A 74 -1.44 -0.47 -13.88
N PHE A 75 -1.35 -1.62 -13.21
CA PHE A 75 -0.97 -2.91 -13.81
C PHE A 75 -2.15 -3.89 -13.95
N LYS A 76 -3.37 -3.45 -13.62
CA LYS A 76 -4.61 -4.21 -13.77
C LYS A 76 -4.52 -5.57 -13.06
N GLU A 77 -3.93 -5.56 -11.87
CA GLU A 77 -3.74 -6.78 -11.08
C GLU A 77 -5.10 -7.40 -10.69
N ASP A 78 -6.04 -6.58 -10.22
CA ASP A 78 -7.42 -7.01 -9.90
C ASP A 78 -8.18 -7.59 -11.10
N GLU A 79 -7.90 -7.09 -12.31
CA GLU A 79 -8.54 -7.58 -13.54
C GLU A 79 -7.90 -8.88 -14.07
N CYS A 80 -6.76 -9.31 -13.50
CA CYS A 80 -6.01 -10.45 -13.98
C CYS A 80 -6.73 -11.77 -13.69
N ARG A 81 -7.24 -12.43 -14.74
CA ARG A 81 -8.03 -13.67 -14.63
C ARG A 81 -7.19 -14.95 -14.60
N ILE A 82 -5.88 -14.86 -14.36
CA ILE A 82 -4.98 -16.02 -14.37
C ILE A 82 -5.33 -16.97 -13.21
N ARG A 83 -5.50 -18.27 -13.51
CA ARG A 83 -5.92 -19.29 -12.54
C ARG A 83 -4.99 -20.51 -12.47
N ARG A 84 -3.84 -20.43 -13.14
CA ARG A 84 -2.83 -21.50 -13.10
C ARG A 84 -2.09 -21.44 -11.78
N GLU A 85 -1.86 -22.60 -11.18
CA GLU A 85 -1.08 -22.74 -9.95
C GLU A 85 0.30 -22.07 -10.09
N GLY A 86 0.70 -21.29 -9.08
CA GLY A 86 1.96 -20.54 -9.05
C GLY A 86 2.03 -19.33 -9.98
N ALA A 87 1.08 -19.13 -10.91
CA ALA A 87 1.17 -18.05 -11.87
C ALA A 87 0.92 -16.66 -11.25
N ALA A 88 0.08 -16.59 -10.21
CA ALA A 88 -0.20 -15.33 -9.51
C ALA A 88 1.07 -14.72 -8.88
N SER A 89 1.87 -15.54 -8.18
CA SER A 89 3.12 -15.08 -7.54
C SER A 89 4.18 -14.68 -8.56
N VAL A 90 4.33 -15.44 -9.64
CA VAL A 90 5.24 -15.09 -10.74
C VAL A 90 4.85 -13.75 -11.36
N PHE A 91 3.57 -13.55 -11.68
CA PHE A 91 3.09 -12.29 -12.25
C PHE A 91 3.23 -11.12 -11.28
N ALA A 92 2.97 -11.30 -9.99
CA ALA A 92 3.22 -10.28 -8.98
C ALA A 92 4.69 -9.85 -9.01
N GLY A 93 5.64 -10.79 -9.01
CA GLY A 93 7.07 -10.48 -9.13
C GLY A 93 7.42 -9.69 -10.39
N LEU A 94 6.91 -10.12 -11.55
CA LEU A 94 7.13 -9.41 -12.82
C LEU A 94 6.56 -7.98 -12.80
N ARG A 95 5.36 -7.78 -12.25
CA ARG A 95 4.76 -6.45 -12.10
C ARG A 95 5.60 -5.55 -11.20
N HIS A 96 6.09 -6.07 -10.08
CA HIS A 96 6.97 -5.31 -9.18
C HIS A 96 8.26 -4.89 -9.87
N ILE A 97 8.90 -5.78 -10.63
CA ILE A 97 10.11 -5.47 -11.41
C ILE A 97 9.80 -4.35 -12.42
N ALA A 98 8.76 -4.53 -13.24
CA ALA A 98 8.37 -3.54 -14.24
C ALA A 98 7.99 -2.18 -13.61
N PHE A 99 7.26 -2.20 -12.49
CA PHE A 99 6.89 -1.01 -11.74
C PHE A 99 8.11 -0.24 -11.24
N ASN A 100 9.08 -0.94 -10.64
CA ASN A 100 10.29 -0.32 -10.12
C ASN A 100 11.14 0.29 -11.23
N GLN A 101 11.31 -0.41 -12.35
CA GLN A 101 12.06 0.08 -13.51
C GLN A 101 11.39 1.30 -14.14
N LEU A 102 10.08 1.25 -14.36
CA LEU A 102 9.33 2.41 -14.87
C LEU A 102 9.42 3.60 -13.90
N LYS A 103 9.34 3.37 -12.60
CA LYS A 103 9.45 4.44 -11.60
C LYS A 103 10.85 5.04 -11.51
N ALA A 104 11.89 4.25 -11.76
CA ALA A 104 13.28 4.70 -11.77
C ALA A 104 13.62 5.56 -13.00
N GLU A 105 12.92 5.35 -14.12
CA GLU A 105 13.07 6.18 -15.31
C GLU A 105 12.36 7.53 -15.13
N THR A 106 13.12 8.64 -15.21
CA THR A 106 12.62 9.99 -14.93
C THR A 106 12.45 10.89 -16.15
N SER A 107 12.89 10.50 -17.36
CA SER A 107 12.73 11.31 -18.58
C SER A 107 11.27 11.42 -19.04
N PHE A 108 10.38 10.55 -18.55
CA PHE A 108 8.95 10.65 -18.82
C PHE A 108 8.08 10.47 -17.56
N SER A 109 7.81 11.58 -16.88
CA SER A 109 6.98 11.59 -15.67
C SER A 109 5.48 11.72 -16.00
N LYS A 110 4.80 10.57 -16.11
CA LYS A 110 3.34 10.45 -16.25
C LYS A 110 2.82 9.28 -15.40
N GLY A 111 1.51 9.04 -15.41
CA GLY A 111 0.92 7.89 -14.72
C GLY A 111 1.38 6.55 -15.32
N MET A 112 1.35 5.48 -14.49
CA MET A 112 1.81 4.14 -14.88
C MET A 112 1.25 3.63 -16.22
N PRO A 113 -0.04 3.80 -16.56
CA PRO A 113 -0.56 3.36 -17.86
C PRO A 113 0.09 4.08 -19.05
N ALA A 114 0.40 5.37 -18.90
CA ALA A 114 1.03 6.16 -19.96
C ALA A 114 2.50 5.77 -20.16
N MET A 115 3.23 5.51 -19.07
CA MET A 115 4.62 5.07 -19.12
C MET A 115 4.73 3.69 -19.77
N GLN A 116 3.88 2.73 -19.39
CA GLN A 116 3.79 1.42 -20.05
C GLN A 116 3.47 1.54 -21.54
N LYS A 117 2.50 2.38 -21.90
CA LYS A 117 2.12 2.61 -23.31
C LYS A 117 3.25 3.22 -24.12
N LYS A 118 4.07 4.09 -23.52
CA LYS A 118 5.25 4.66 -24.18
C LYS A 118 6.34 3.60 -24.38
N ALA A 119 6.61 2.78 -23.37
CA ALA A 119 7.57 1.67 -23.46
C ALA A 119 7.19 0.68 -24.56
N MET A 120 5.89 0.37 -24.70
CA MET A 120 5.37 -0.48 -25.77
C MET A 120 5.53 0.12 -27.18
N ARG A 121 5.59 1.45 -27.31
CA ARG A 121 5.56 2.16 -28.61
C ARG A 121 6.92 2.70 -29.05
N SER A 122 7.92 2.71 -28.18
CA SER A 122 9.23 3.30 -28.44
C SER A 122 10.32 2.43 -27.85
N ILE A 123 11.07 1.78 -28.74
CA ILE A 123 12.22 0.94 -28.37
C ILE A 123 13.24 1.77 -27.57
N ALA A 124 13.58 2.97 -28.04
CA ALA A 124 14.49 3.86 -27.34
C ALA A 124 14.03 4.25 -25.92
N TYR A 125 12.72 4.35 -25.66
CA TYR A 125 12.23 4.57 -24.29
C TYR A 125 12.22 3.28 -23.48
N LEU A 126 11.90 2.14 -24.10
CA LEU A 126 11.97 0.83 -23.46
C LEU A 126 13.39 0.49 -23.01
N GLU A 127 14.40 0.72 -23.84
CA GLU A 127 15.83 0.52 -23.50
C GLU A 127 16.22 1.33 -22.27
N LYS A 128 15.82 2.61 -22.20
CA LYS A 128 16.03 3.44 -21.00
C LYS A 128 15.37 2.87 -19.75
N VAL A 129 14.13 2.39 -19.86
CA VAL A 129 13.41 1.75 -18.74
C VAL A 129 14.11 0.47 -18.31
N LEU A 130 14.60 -0.33 -19.25
CA LEU A 130 15.30 -1.58 -18.97
C LEU A 130 16.76 -1.37 -18.52
N ASN A 131 17.26 -0.14 -18.63
CA ASN A 131 18.66 0.22 -18.39
C ASN A 131 19.63 -0.60 -19.27
N LEU A 132 19.29 -0.68 -20.57
CA LEU A 132 20.06 -1.33 -21.63
C LEU A 132 20.66 -0.30 -22.58
#